data_AF-A0A225C5B5-F1
#
_entry.id   AF-A0A225C5B5-F1
#
_cell.length_a   1.000
_cell.length_b   1.000
_cell.length_c   1.000
_cell.angle_alpha   90.00
_cell.angle_beta   90.00
_cell.angle_gamma   90.00
#
_symmetry.space_group_name_H-M   'P 1'
#
loop_
_entity.id
_entity.type
_entity.pdbx_description
1 polymer ?
#
loop_
_entity_poly.entity_id
_entity_poly.type
_entity_poly.pdbx_seq_one_letter_code
_entity_poly.pdbx_strand_id
1 'polypeptide(L)'
;MEAFEVVVLGERWRISEREPRGATPTYDLAWLDGPADGTYGFTVGGAHRTPEQLIAEATAFVDAFSEPGGIGEDFPGFVPVRFRGEG
;
A
#
# COMPACT_ATOMS: atom_id res chain seq x y z
N MET A 1 7.38 -13.52 8.29
CA MET A 1 7.88 -13.11 6.96
C MET A 1 8.87 -11.95 7.12
N GLU A 2 10.01 -12.00 6.43
CA GLU A 2 10.92 -10.84 6.41
C GLU A 2 10.31 -9.67 5.62
N ALA A 3 10.63 -8.44 6.01
CA ALA A 3 10.17 -7.27 5.29
C ALA A 3 10.73 -7.26 3.86
N PHE A 4 9.87 -6.98 2.88
CA PHE A 4 10.26 -6.95 1.47
C PHE A 4 9.66 -5.73 0.77
N GLU A 5 10.34 -5.31 -0.30
CA GLU A 5 9.91 -4.21 -1.15
C GLU A 5 9.37 -4.75 -2.45
N VAL A 6 8.27 -4.19 -2.92
CA VAL A 6 7.61 -4.58 -4.16
C VAL A 6 7.12 -3.34 -4.90
N VAL A 7 7.14 -3.41 -6.23
CA VAL A 7 6.59 -2.36 -7.08
C VAL A 7 5.20 -2.78 -7.53
N VAL A 8 4.19 -1.97 -7.19
CA VAL A 8 2.78 -2.22 -7.51
C VAL A 8 2.27 -1.05 -8.33
N LEU A 9 1.85 -1.29 -9.57
CA LEU A 9 1.41 -0.24 -10.50
C LEU A 9 2.45 0.90 -10.68
N GLY A 10 3.74 0.61 -10.52
CA GLY A 10 4.81 1.60 -10.58
C GLY A 10 5.10 2.31 -9.26
N GLU A 11 4.28 2.10 -8.22
CA GLU A 11 4.51 2.59 -6.86
C GLU A 11 5.41 1.64 -6.07
N ARG A 12 6.41 2.15 -5.34
CA ARG A 12 7.18 1.33 -4.40
C ARG A 12 6.43 1.16 -3.08
N TRP A 13 6.27 -0.09 -2.68
CA TRP A 13 5.69 -0.50 -1.40
C TRP A 13 6.68 -1.31 -0.59
N ARG A 14 6.72 -1.07 0.71
CA ARG A 14 7.45 -1.87 1.68
C ARG A 14 6.47 -2.59 2.57
N ILE A 15 6.53 -3.91 2.55
CA ILE A 15 5.63 -4.79 3.29
C ILE A 15 6.42 -5.43 4.42
N SER A 16 5.98 -5.21 5.66
CA SER A 16 6.61 -5.77 6.85
C SER A 16 5.59 -6.56 7.65
N GLU A 17 5.88 -7.83 7.94
CA GLU A 17 5.05 -8.61 8.84
C GLU A 17 5.34 -8.22 10.29
N ARG A 18 4.26 -8.03 11.04
CA ARG A 18 4.24 -7.82 12.47
C ARG A 18 3.42 -8.94 13.08
N GLU A 19 4.10 -9.92 13.68
CA GLU A 19 3.46 -10.94 14.52
C GLU A 19 3.43 -10.46 15.97
N PRO A 20 2.26 -10.11 16.53
CA PRO A 20 2.12 -10.03 17.98
C PRO A 20 2.19 -11.47 18.51
N ARG A 21 3.03 -11.73 19.52
CA ARG A 21 3.19 -13.06 20.12
C ARG A 21 1.82 -13.69 20.44
N GLY A 22 1.44 -14.72 19.68
CA GLY A 22 0.21 -15.50 19.88
C GLY A 22 -1.06 -14.93 19.24
N ALA A 23 -0.97 -13.91 18.38
CA ALA A 23 -2.10 -13.35 17.65
C ALA A 23 -1.98 -13.56 16.14
N THR A 24 -3.06 -13.27 15.42
CA THR A 24 -3.07 -13.27 13.95
C THR A 24 -2.01 -12.31 13.42
N PRO A 25 -1.24 -12.70 12.39
CA PRO A 25 -0.24 -11.83 11.81
C PRO A 25 -0.91 -10.57 11.25
N THR A 26 -0.21 -9.45 11.41
CA THR A 26 -0.53 -8.18 10.79
C THR A 26 0.57 -7.82 9.81
N TYR A 27 0.22 -7.16 8.72
CA TYR A 27 1.14 -6.75 7.67
C TYR A 27 1.04 -5.26 7.53
N ASP A 28 2.16 -4.57 7.70
CA ASP A 28 2.27 -3.14 7.47
C ASP A 28 2.71 -2.91 6.03
N LEU A 29 1.92 -2.16 5.26
CA LEU A 29 2.21 -1.79 3.89
C LEU A 29 2.49 -0.29 3.86
N ALA A 30 3.77 0.08 3.77
CA ALA A 30 4.22 1.45 3.64
C ALA A 30 4.40 1.81 2.16
N TRP A 31 3.76 2.88 1.72
CA TRP A 31 3.83 3.40 0.36
C TRP A 31 4.99 4.39 0.25
N LEU A 32 6.15 3.93 -0.22
CA LEU A 32 7.41 4.69 -0.19
C LEU A 32 7.45 5.86 -1.18
N ASP A 33 6.77 5.74 -2.32
CA ASP A 33 6.57 6.85 -3.28
C ASP A 33 5.21 7.53 -3.12
N GLY A 34 4.51 7.20 -2.04
CA GLY A 34 3.15 7.60 -1.78
C GLY A 34 3.00 9.05 -1.34
N PRO A 35 1.76 9.46 -1.04
CA PRO A 35 1.50 10.77 -0.48
C PRO A 35 2.17 10.93 0.89
N ALA A 36 2.19 12.16 1.40
CA ALA A 36 2.85 12.51 2.67
C ALA A 36 4.34 12.11 2.71
N ASP A 37 5.09 12.39 1.64
CA ASP A 37 6.53 12.12 1.53
C ASP A 37 6.90 10.63 1.73
N GLY A 38 6.04 9.72 1.26
CA GLY A 38 6.27 8.28 1.37
C GLY A 38 6.03 7.69 2.77
N THR A 39 5.40 8.46 3.67
CA THR A 39 5.03 7.99 5.02
C THR A 39 3.63 7.39 5.07
N TYR A 40 2.85 7.52 4.00
CA TYR A 40 1.50 6.99 3.93
C TYR A 40 1.50 5.47 3.74
N GLY A 41 0.49 4.80 4.25
CA GLY A 41 0.41 3.35 4.24
C GLY A 41 -0.79 2.85 5.02
N PHE A 42 -0.93 1.53 5.06
CA PHE A 42 -2.02 0.89 5.78
C PHE A 42 -1.57 -0.45 6.36
N THR A 43 -2.25 -0.88 7.42
CA THR A 43 -1.99 -2.17 8.06
C THR A 43 -3.14 -3.13 7.78
N VAL A 44 -2.83 -4.33 7.29
CA VAL A 44 -3.79 -5.41 7.06
C VAL A 44 -3.59 -6.48 8.12
N GLY A 45 -4.66 -6.87 8.80
CA GLY A 45 -4.63 -7.93 9.81
C GLY A 45 -5.69 -9.00 9.58
N GLY A 46 -5.70 -10.01 10.46
CA GLY A 46 -6.83 -10.93 10.60
C GLY A 46 -6.67 -12.30 9.93
N ALA A 47 -5.67 -12.49 9.05
CA ALA A 47 -5.35 -13.80 8.50
C ALA A 47 -3.90 -13.84 8.02
N HIS A 48 -3.34 -15.05 7.93
CA HIS A 48 -2.08 -15.27 7.23
C HIS A 48 -2.28 -14.95 5.75
N ARG A 49 -1.50 -14.01 5.21
CA ARG A 49 -1.57 -13.61 3.80
C ARG A 49 -0.26 -13.96 3.11
N THR A 50 -0.34 -14.41 1.86
CA THR A 50 0.84 -14.61 1.02
C THR A 50 1.30 -13.26 0.45
N PRO A 51 2.55 -13.15 -0.03
CA PRO A 51 3.03 -11.94 -0.69
C PRO A 51 2.11 -11.50 -1.83
N GLU A 52 1.62 -12.44 -2.64
CA GLU A 52 0.69 -12.19 -3.75
C GLU A 52 -0.62 -11.56 -3.29
N GLN A 53 -1.15 -12.00 -2.14
CA GLN A 53 -2.35 -11.41 -1.56
C GLN A 53 -2.07 -9.98 -1.09
N LEU A 54 -0.93 -9.73 -0.43
CA LEU A 54 -0.57 -8.38 0.03
C LEU A 54 -0.34 -7.42 -1.14
N ILE A 55 0.23 -7.91 -2.25
CA ILE A 55 0.36 -7.16 -3.51
C ILE A 55 -1.02 -6.82 -4.09
N ALA A 56 -1.97 -7.77 -4.07
CA ALA A 56 -3.33 -7.51 -4.52
C ALA A 56 -4.04 -6.46 -3.65
N GLU A 57 -3.86 -6.49 -2.33
CA GLU A 57 -4.41 -5.46 -1.42
C GLU A 57 -3.80 -4.08 -1.72
N ALA A 58 -2.48 -3.99 -1.93
CA ALA A 58 -1.82 -2.74 -2.31
C ALA A 58 -2.32 -2.21 -3.66
N THR A 59 -2.57 -3.11 -4.62
CA THR A 59 -3.12 -2.76 -5.95
C THR A 59 -4.52 -2.18 -5.79
N ALA A 60 -5.40 -2.86 -5.05
CA ALA A 60 -6.76 -2.42 -4.80
C ALA A 60 -6.79 -1.10 -4.01
N PHE A 61 -5.84 -0.90 -3.09
CA PHE A 61 -5.70 0.34 -2.35
C PHE A 61 -5.36 1.52 -3.25
N VAL A 62 -4.36 1.39 -4.13
CA VAL A 62 -4.02 2.44 -5.09
C VAL A 62 -5.20 2.72 -6.03
N ASP A 63 -5.96 1.69 -6.38
CA ASP A 63 -7.18 1.85 -7.19
C ASP A 63 -8.22 2.70 -6.47
N ALA A 64 -8.66 2.27 -5.30
CA ALA A 64 -9.63 2.97 -4.46
C ALA A 64 -9.17 4.37 -4.03
N PHE A 65 -7.86 4.57 -3.84
CA PHE A 65 -7.28 5.87 -3.56
C PHE A 65 -7.52 6.86 -4.69
N SER A 66 -7.53 6.38 -5.94
CA SER A 66 -7.62 7.23 -7.14
C SER A 66 -9.04 7.35 -7.69
N GLU A 67 -10.00 6.58 -7.16
CA GLU A 67 -11.40 6.70 -7.52
C GLU A 67 -11.98 8.06 -7.06
N PRO A 68 -12.97 8.61 -7.77
CA PRO A 68 -13.68 9.82 -7.35
C PRO A 68 -14.41 9.56 -6.03
N GLY A 69 -14.22 10.42 -5.02
CA GLY A 69 -14.66 10.16 -3.64
C GLY A 69 -13.63 9.40 -2.80
N GLY A 70 -12.50 9.02 -3.39
CA GLY A 70 -11.44 8.25 -2.76
C GLY A 70 -10.52 9.07 -1.86
N ILE A 71 -9.63 8.37 -1.16
CA ILE A 71 -8.68 8.96 -0.21
C ILE A 71 -7.74 9.97 -0.89
N GLY A 72 -7.49 9.83 -2.21
CA GLY A 72 -6.64 10.74 -2.96
C GLY A 72 -7.13 12.19 -2.99
N GLU A 73 -8.41 12.45 -2.75
CA GLU A 73 -8.92 13.81 -2.63
C GLU A 73 -8.39 14.55 -1.39
N ASP A 74 -8.01 13.83 -0.32
CA ASP A 74 -7.39 14.40 0.88
C ASP A 74 -5.93 14.84 0.64
N PHE A 75 -5.33 14.38 -0.46
CA PHE A 75 -3.96 14.68 -0.87
C PHE A 75 -3.91 15.52 -2.16
N PRO A 76 -4.34 16.80 -2.11
CA PRO A 76 -4.38 17.65 -3.29
C PRO A 76 -2.99 17.80 -3.92
N GLY A 77 -2.88 17.46 -5.20
CA GLY A 77 -1.63 17.56 -5.96
C GLY A 77 -0.76 16.30 -5.93
N PHE A 78 -1.12 15.28 -5.15
CA PHE A 78 -0.49 13.97 -5.29
C PHE A 78 -1.16 13.20 -6.44
N VAL A 79 -0.34 12.80 -7.42
CA VAL A 79 -0.77 11.97 -8.54
C VAL A 79 0.08 10.69 -8.51
N PRO A 80 -0.54 9.51 -8.32
CA PRO A 80 0.17 8.24 -8.40
C PRO A 80 0.97 8.13 -9.71
N VAL A 81 2.15 7.51 -9.67
CA VAL A 81 3.05 7.27 -10.81
C VAL A 81 2.31 6.66 -11.99
N ARG A 82 1.36 5.74 -11.75
CA ARG A 82 0.54 5.15 -12.83
C ARG A 82 -0.25 6.18 -13.65
N PHE A 83 -0.63 7.31 -13.06
CA PHE A 83 -1.34 8.40 -13.73
C PHE A 83 -0.44 9.57 -14.12
N ARG A 84 0.78 9.65 -13.58
CA ARG A 84 1.75 10.70 -13.92
C ARG A 84 2.17 10.66 -15.40
N GLY A 85 1.95 9.54 -16.10
CA GLY A 85 2.27 9.37 -17.52
C GLY A 85 1.14 9.63 -18.52
N GLU A 86 -0.11 9.79 -18.07
CA GLU A 86 -1.28 10.02 -18.93
C GLU A 86 -1.57 11.53 -19.08
N GLY A 87 -0.53 12.29 -19.43
CA GLY A 87 -0.60 13.75 -19.70
C GLY A 87 -0.98 14.08 -21.13
#